data_AF-A0ABD1CWT7-F1
#
_entry.id   AF-A0ABD1CWT7-F1
#
_cell.length_a   1.000
_cell.length_b   1.000
_cell.length_c   1.000
_cell.angle_alpha   90.00
_cell.angle_beta   90.00
_cell.angle_gamma   90.00
#
_symmetry.space_group_name_H-M   'P 1'
#
loop_
_entity.id
_entity.type
_entity.pdbx_description
1 polymer ?
#
loop_
_entity_poly.entity_id
_entity_poly.type
_entity_poly.pdbx_seq_one_letter_code
_entity_poly.pdbx_strand_id
1 'polypeptide(L)'
;MGLFLLFAAAVLFTFTGNEVHGGNLVKRSLKNTVPCFEDGRFYRNPERPIHKMWTNTECAKYYLCLDGEVFEFKCSVGLLFDVTRQICDFKQNVDNCDITAEARVPKPLLDAAQCEERSQLGCGDGTCLPNEYFCDGSVDCADGSDEGWCDVENDPNAADPCDLSVCELPDCFCSKDGTIIPSRLERTQTPQMIVLTFDDAINFENWELYTQKIFTPGRKNPNGCPIRATFFISHQYTNYAHVQKMWNDGHEIAIHSITHRGPEEWWSRNATIEDWFDEMVGQANIINRFSNVRMEELRGMRVPFLRVGWNRQFLMMKEFGFVYDSSMVAPHSNPPLWPYTLDYKMPHACNGNNQFCPSRSYPGIWEMVMNQLEAGDYTCGMVDTCPPHMNGDDVYKMFVHNFKRHYHTNRAPYGLYFHSTWFRKQEYLDAFLRFLDDMQKHPDVYFVTNYQAVEWIRQPTPLNQLGHFEPWQCAPKQLDPNEVACNLPRTCKLHSRVLQQDRYLFTCNECPAQYPWIRNEFGLD
;
A
#
# COMPACT_ATOMS: atom_id res chain seq x y z
N MET A 1 23.28 -25.64 29.37
CA MET A 1 24.29 -24.67 29.82
C MET A 1 24.81 -23.92 28.61
N GLY A 2 24.73 -22.58 28.63
CA GLY A 2 25.55 -21.69 27.79
C GLY A 2 24.89 -21.15 26.51
N LEU A 3 24.12 -20.07 26.65
CA LEU A 3 23.64 -19.22 25.55
C LEU A 3 24.73 -18.18 25.19
N PHE A 4 24.99 -17.98 23.89
CA PHE A 4 25.93 -16.99 23.36
C PHE A 4 25.23 -15.64 23.12
N LEU A 5 25.82 -14.56 23.63
CA LEU A 5 25.49 -13.16 23.39
C LEU A 5 26.54 -12.55 22.45
N LEU A 6 26.09 -11.90 21.36
CA LEU A 6 26.91 -11.12 20.44
C LEU A 6 26.84 -9.63 20.83
N PHE A 7 28.01 -9.06 21.15
CA PHE A 7 28.25 -7.64 21.36
C PHE A 7 28.46 -6.94 20.01
N ALA A 8 27.84 -5.77 19.79
CA ALA A 8 28.18 -4.85 18.72
C ALA A 8 28.61 -3.47 19.27
N ALA A 9 29.72 -3.02 18.70
CA ALA A 9 30.58 -1.86 18.95
C ALA A 9 29.96 -0.52 19.41
N ALA A 10 30.61 0.08 20.42
CA ALA A 10 30.48 1.49 20.77
C ALA A 10 31.59 2.32 20.09
N VAL A 11 31.20 3.42 19.43
CA VAL A 11 32.10 4.42 18.86
C VAL A 11 32.57 5.37 19.98
N LEU A 12 33.88 5.42 20.23
CA LEU A 12 34.53 6.34 21.16
C LEU A 12 34.77 7.71 20.50
N PHE A 13 34.11 8.75 20.99
CA PHE A 13 34.53 10.14 20.77
C PHE A 13 35.46 10.57 21.91
N THR A 14 36.72 10.89 21.58
CA THR A 14 37.68 11.53 22.49
C THR A 14 37.41 13.03 22.58
N PHE A 15 37.00 13.51 23.75
CA PHE A 15 37.02 14.93 24.10
C PHE A 15 38.20 15.22 25.03
N THR A 16 39.12 16.07 24.59
CA THR A 16 40.15 16.70 25.41
C THR A 16 39.51 17.66 26.41
N GLY A 17 39.92 17.55 27.67
CA GLY A 17 39.36 18.30 28.78
C GLY A 17 39.60 19.82 28.72
N ASN A 18 38.62 20.56 29.22
CA ASN A 18 38.84 21.76 30.00
C ASN A 18 37.66 21.95 30.97
N GLU A 19 37.99 22.17 32.24
CA GLU A 19 37.06 22.26 33.38
C GLU A 19 36.09 23.46 33.25
N VAL A 20 34.79 23.23 33.46
CA VAL A 20 33.88 24.22 34.05
C VAL A 20 32.86 23.48 34.95
N HIS A 21 32.64 24.05 36.13
CA HIS A 21 31.90 23.57 37.29
C HIS A 21 30.56 22.82 37.08
N GLY A 22 30.47 21.68 37.75
CA GLY A 22 29.37 21.28 38.65
C GLY A 22 27.93 21.59 38.24
N GLY A 23 27.25 20.60 37.68
CA GLY A 23 25.79 20.50 37.64
C GLY A 23 25.35 19.04 37.76
N ASN A 24 24.84 18.64 38.93
CA ASN A 24 24.23 17.33 39.16
C ASN A 24 23.04 17.11 38.22
N LEU A 25 23.20 16.32 37.16
CA LEU A 25 22.09 15.75 36.40
C LEU A 25 21.54 14.53 37.14
N VAL A 26 20.83 14.80 38.25
CA VAL A 26 19.90 13.84 38.82
C VAL A 26 18.71 13.78 37.84
N LYS A 27 18.64 12.74 36.99
CA LYS A 27 17.37 12.37 36.34
C LYS A 27 16.41 12.01 37.47
N ARG A 28 15.59 12.98 37.88
CA ARG A 28 14.66 12.86 39.00
C ARG A 28 13.56 11.91 38.57
N SER A 29 13.58 10.68 39.07
CA SER A 29 12.44 9.77 38.96
C SER A 29 11.18 10.47 39.47
N LEU A 30 10.15 10.53 38.64
CA LEU A 30 8.87 11.16 38.96
C LEU A 30 7.88 10.19 39.61
N LYS A 31 8.32 9.00 40.05
CA LYS A 31 7.53 7.90 40.61
C LYS A 31 6.50 8.33 41.66
N ASN A 32 6.78 9.39 42.42
CA ASN A 32 5.92 9.90 43.49
C ASN A 32 4.97 11.04 43.07
N THR A 33 4.99 11.47 41.81
CA THR A 33 4.25 12.66 41.31
C THR A 33 3.43 12.38 40.05
N VAL A 34 3.75 11.30 39.33
CA VAL A 34 3.01 10.85 38.13
C VAL A 34 2.79 9.34 38.28
N PRO A 35 1.55 8.85 38.21
CA PRO A 35 1.29 7.42 38.22
C PRO A 35 2.01 6.71 37.08
N CYS A 36 2.64 5.58 37.37
CA CYS A 36 3.26 4.71 36.37
C CYS A 36 2.18 3.93 35.62
N PHE A 37 2.24 3.93 34.29
CA PHE A 37 1.38 3.15 33.41
C PHE A 37 2.23 2.08 32.69
N GLU A 38 2.17 0.83 33.16
CA GLU A 38 3.07 -0.27 32.76
C GLU A 38 2.66 -0.96 31.45
N ASP A 39 2.44 -0.17 30.40
CA ASP A 39 2.03 -0.68 29.08
C ASP A 39 3.15 -0.64 28.02
N GLY A 40 4.34 -0.19 28.41
CA GLY A 40 5.51 -0.07 27.52
C GLY A 40 5.37 1.00 26.44
N ARG A 41 4.31 1.82 26.49
CA ARG A 41 4.02 2.92 25.57
C ARG A 41 4.10 4.27 26.27
N PHE A 42 4.29 5.32 25.50
CA PHE A 42 4.23 6.68 26.01
C PHE A 42 2.78 7.06 26.34
N TYR A 43 2.59 7.74 27.46
CA TYR A 43 1.29 8.16 27.98
C TYR A 43 1.36 9.62 28.49
N ARG A 44 0.22 10.25 28.71
CA ARG A 44 0.11 11.55 29.38
C ARG A 44 -0.20 11.33 30.86
N ASN A 45 0.13 12.30 31.71
CA ASN A 45 -0.16 12.18 33.14
C ASN A 45 -1.69 12.07 33.37
N PRO A 46 -2.22 10.99 33.99
CA PRO A 46 -3.66 10.85 34.27
C PRO A 46 -4.22 11.92 35.21
N GLU A 47 -3.39 12.50 36.08
CA GLU A 47 -3.83 13.43 37.14
C GLU A 47 -3.79 14.90 36.72
N ARG A 48 -3.67 15.17 35.42
CA ARG A 48 -3.56 16.53 34.89
C ARG A 48 -4.89 17.31 34.98
N PRO A 49 -4.86 18.62 35.27
CA PRO A 49 -6.08 19.41 35.38
C PRO A 49 -6.81 19.52 34.04
N ILE A 50 -8.13 19.26 34.04
CA ILE A 50 -8.99 19.27 32.83
C ILE A 50 -8.82 20.56 32.00
N HIS A 51 -8.80 21.71 32.66
CA HIS A 51 -8.64 23.02 32.01
C HIS A 51 -7.26 23.27 31.38
N LYS A 52 -6.25 22.43 31.67
CA LYS A 52 -4.90 22.53 31.12
C LYS A 52 -4.59 21.52 30.01
N MET A 53 -5.40 20.49 29.85
CA MET A 53 -5.14 19.37 28.92
C MET A 53 -4.85 19.83 27.49
N TRP A 54 -5.58 20.84 27.02
CA TRP A 54 -5.46 21.39 25.67
C TRP A 54 -4.46 22.55 25.53
N THR A 55 -3.74 22.89 26.59
CA THR A 55 -2.68 23.90 26.49
C THR A 55 -1.48 23.31 25.75
N ASN A 56 -0.84 24.13 24.90
CA ASN A 56 0.32 23.68 24.12
C ASN A 56 1.43 23.10 25.03
N THR A 57 1.60 23.66 26.23
CA THR A 57 2.63 23.20 27.17
C THR A 57 2.31 21.82 27.74
N GLU A 58 1.04 21.53 28.05
CA GLU A 58 0.64 20.27 28.66
C GLU A 58 0.46 19.17 27.61
N CYS A 59 -0.19 19.46 26.48
CA CYS A 59 -0.37 18.46 25.42
C CYS A 59 0.94 18.07 24.72
N ALA A 60 1.99 18.90 24.82
CA ALA A 60 3.33 18.55 24.36
C ALA A 60 4.11 17.62 25.31
N LYS A 61 3.63 17.38 26.54
CA LYS A 61 4.30 16.51 27.52
C LYS A 61 3.77 15.09 27.46
N TYR A 62 4.68 14.14 27.65
CA TYR A 62 4.39 12.72 27.68
C TYR A 62 5.41 11.98 28.56
N TYR A 63 5.08 10.76 28.94
CA TYR A 63 5.81 10.00 29.94
C TYR A 63 5.98 8.56 29.48
N LEU A 64 7.05 7.89 29.92
CA LEU A 64 7.25 6.45 29.74
C LEU A 64 7.52 5.84 31.12
N CYS A 65 6.87 4.71 31.41
CA CYS A 65 7.20 3.95 32.61
C CYS A 65 8.04 2.72 32.23
N LEU A 66 9.19 2.55 32.87
CA LEU A 66 10.06 1.38 32.74
C LEU A 66 10.44 0.90 34.14
N ASP A 67 10.16 -0.37 34.46
CA ASP A 67 10.45 -0.99 35.76
C ASP A 67 9.95 -0.17 36.97
N GLY A 68 8.76 0.42 36.85
CA GLY A 68 8.15 1.28 37.87
C GLY A 68 8.78 2.67 38.00
N GLU A 69 9.71 3.05 37.11
CA GLU A 69 10.32 4.38 37.05
C GLU A 69 9.72 5.21 35.91
N VAL A 70 9.27 6.43 36.22
CA VAL A 70 8.60 7.32 35.26
C VAL A 70 9.57 8.35 34.70
N PHE A 71 9.65 8.42 33.37
CA PHE A 71 10.48 9.35 32.61
C PHE A 71 9.60 10.38 31.89
N GLU A 72 9.80 11.68 32.16
CA GLU A 72 9.12 12.76 31.44
C GLU A 72 9.86 13.10 30.15
N PHE A 73 9.07 13.34 29.10
CA PHE A 73 9.49 13.82 27.81
C PHE A 73 8.60 14.99 27.39
N LYS A 74 9.10 15.78 26.44
CA LYS A 74 8.38 16.91 25.89
C LYS A 74 8.71 17.07 24.42
N CYS A 75 7.69 17.27 23.59
CA CYS A 75 7.86 17.58 22.18
C CYS A 75 8.62 18.89 21.97
N SER A 76 9.27 19.00 20.81
CA SER A 76 9.90 20.25 20.36
C SER A 76 8.89 21.40 20.30
N VAL A 77 9.38 22.64 20.38
CA VAL A 77 8.53 23.85 20.41
C VAL A 77 7.59 23.87 19.20
N GLY A 78 6.29 24.00 19.46
CA GLY A 78 5.25 24.07 18.43
C GLY A 78 4.59 22.73 18.07
N LEU A 79 5.14 21.61 18.55
CA LEU A 79 4.57 20.27 18.36
C LEU A 79 3.83 19.79 19.61
N LEU A 80 2.78 19.01 19.40
CA LEU A 80 2.00 18.33 20.44
C LEU A 80 2.22 16.83 20.34
N PHE A 81 2.19 16.14 21.48
CA PHE A 81 2.31 14.69 21.49
C PHE A 81 0.96 14.07 21.10
N ASP A 82 0.95 13.11 20.21
CA ASP A 82 -0.21 12.30 19.85
C ASP A 82 -0.12 10.95 20.57
N VAL A 83 -1.04 10.67 21.50
CA VAL A 83 -0.98 9.46 22.32
C VAL A 83 -1.30 8.20 21.54
N THR A 84 -2.14 8.29 20.50
CA THR A 84 -2.48 7.14 19.66
C THR A 84 -1.32 6.82 18.72
N ARG A 85 -0.79 7.83 18.00
CA ARG A 85 0.29 7.65 17.02
C ARG A 85 1.68 7.57 17.63
N GLN A 86 1.84 7.89 18.92
CA GLN A 86 3.12 7.87 19.65
C GLN A 86 4.20 8.79 19.04
N ILE A 87 3.79 9.90 18.43
CA ILE A 87 4.67 10.88 17.77
C ILE A 87 4.38 12.31 18.24
N CYS A 88 5.33 13.22 18.00
CA CYS A 88 5.10 14.65 18.13
C CYS A 88 4.72 15.24 16.77
N ASP A 89 3.55 15.84 16.66
CA ASP A 89 3.01 16.38 15.40
C ASP A 89 2.50 17.82 15.60
N PHE A 90 2.23 18.53 14.51
CA PHE A 90 1.66 19.85 14.53
C PHE A 90 0.27 19.84 15.16
N LYS A 91 -0.05 20.92 15.87
CA LYS A 91 -1.32 21.10 16.60
C LYS A 91 -2.58 20.79 15.78
N GLN A 92 -2.55 20.99 14.47
CA GLN A 92 -3.69 20.74 13.57
C GLN A 92 -3.99 19.25 13.39
N ASN A 93 -2.98 18.39 13.60
CA ASN A 93 -3.07 16.95 13.41
C ASN A 93 -3.26 16.20 14.74
N VAL A 94 -3.31 16.89 15.88
CA VAL A 94 -3.41 16.29 17.22
C VAL A 94 -4.73 16.72 17.87
N ASP A 95 -5.67 15.79 17.93
CA ASP A 95 -7.03 15.96 18.45
C ASP A 95 -7.32 15.10 19.69
N ASN A 96 -6.31 14.41 20.21
CA ASN A 96 -6.45 13.51 21.35
C ASN A 96 -5.80 14.03 22.62
N CYS A 97 -5.63 15.36 22.75
CA CYS A 97 -4.93 15.97 23.89
C CYS A 97 -5.56 15.67 25.24
N ASP A 98 -6.80 15.22 25.32
CA ASP A 98 -7.59 14.82 26.50
C ASP A 98 -7.39 13.34 26.90
N ILE A 99 -6.88 12.51 25.99
CA ILE A 99 -6.62 11.08 26.23
C ILE A 99 -5.32 10.87 27.04
N THR A 100 -5.38 10.06 28.08
CA THR A 100 -4.23 9.75 28.96
C THR A 100 -3.30 8.70 28.34
N ALA A 101 -3.86 7.55 28.00
CA ALA A 101 -3.17 6.43 27.37
C ALA A 101 -4.15 5.81 26.39
N GLU A 102 -3.64 5.07 25.40
CA GLU A 102 -4.50 4.25 24.55
C GLU A 102 -5.16 3.17 25.41
N ALA A 103 -6.50 3.08 25.37
CA ALA A 103 -7.21 2.06 26.12
C ALA A 103 -6.83 0.68 25.57
N ARG A 104 -6.28 -0.18 26.43
CA ARG A 104 -6.03 -1.58 26.04
C ARG A 104 -7.36 -2.29 25.91
N VAL A 105 -7.65 -2.70 24.68
CA VAL A 105 -8.76 -3.60 24.41
C VAL A 105 -8.39 -4.98 24.94
N PRO A 106 -9.19 -5.58 25.86
CA PRO A 106 -8.90 -6.89 26.41
C PRO A 106 -8.89 -7.96 25.31
N LYS A 107 -8.09 -9.01 25.51
CA LYS A 107 -8.05 -10.15 24.58
C LYS A 107 -9.35 -10.96 24.73
N PRO A 108 -10.02 -11.34 23.63
CA PRO A 108 -11.23 -12.15 23.73
C PRO A 108 -10.90 -13.52 24.33
N LEU A 109 -11.84 -14.08 25.09
CA LEU A 109 -11.70 -15.41 25.68
C LEU A 109 -11.92 -16.52 24.65
N LEU A 110 -12.66 -16.24 23.57
CA LEU A 110 -13.00 -17.19 22.51
C LEU A 110 -13.63 -18.46 23.14
N ASP A 111 -13.13 -19.65 22.79
CA ASP A 111 -13.60 -20.93 23.34
C ASP A 111 -13.40 -21.07 24.87
N ALA A 112 -12.49 -20.29 25.47
CA ALA A 112 -12.19 -20.38 26.90
C ALA A 112 -13.34 -19.89 27.79
N ALA A 113 -14.28 -19.10 27.25
CA ALA A 113 -15.47 -18.66 27.96
C ALA A 113 -16.51 -19.77 28.19
N GLN A 114 -16.37 -20.92 27.51
CA GLN A 114 -17.28 -22.07 27.65
C GLN A 114 -18.75 -21.71 27.35
N CYS A 115 -18.98 -21.01 26.23
CA CYS A 115 -20.33 -20.65 25.76
C CYS A 115 -21.20 -21.89 25.53
N GLU A 116 -22.53 -21.72 25.68
CA GLU A 116 -23.48 -22.85 25.58
C GLU A 116 -23.57 -23.40 24.15
N GLU A 117 -23.51 -22.53 23.15
CA GLU A 117 -23.55 -22.89 21.74
C GLU A 117 -22.15 -22.95 21.14
N ARG A 118 -21.88 -23.96 20.30
CA ARG A 118 -20.58 -24.13 19.61
C ARG A 118 -20.29 -23.05 18.57
N SER A 119 -21.30 -22.32 18.12
CA SER A 119 -21.19 -21.20 17.19
C SER A 119 -20.95 -19.86 17.89
N GLN A 120 -20.80 -19.86 19.22
CA GLN A 120 -20.52 -18.65 20.00
C GLN A 120 -19.09 -18.64 20.51
N LEU A 121 -18.52 -17.44 20.59
CA LEU A 121 -17.21 -17.15 21.13
C LEU A 121 -17.35 -16.12 22.26
N GLY A 122 -16.46 -16.18 23.26
CA GLY A 122 -16.47 -15.28 24.40
C GLY A 122 -15.69 -13.98 24.19
N CYS A 123 -16.31 -12.86 24.52
CA CYS A 123 -15.66 -11.57 24.77
C CYS A 123 -14.64 -11.67 25.93
N GLY A 124 -13.81 -10.64 26.12
CA GLY A 124 -12.85 -10.52 27.21
C GLY A 124 -13.52 -10.44 28.59
N ASP A 125 -14.73 -9.88 28.64
CA ASP A 125 -15.58 -9.81 29.84
C ASP A 125 -16.38 -11.10 30.13
N GLY A 126 -16.32 -12.09 29.23
CA GLY A 126 -17.04 -13.37 29.34
C GLY A 126 -18.41 -13.42 28.68
N THR A 127 -18.87 -12.33 28.06
CA THR A 127 -20.11 -12.31 27.27
C THR A 127 -19.96 -13.20 26.03
N CYS A 128 -20.95 -14.04 25.73
CA CYS A 128 -20.94 -14.92 24.56
C CYS A 128 -21.70 -14.30 23.39
N LEU A 129 -21.04 -14.19 22.23
CA LEU A 129 -21.61 -13.67 20.98
C LEU A 129 -21.40 -14.67 19.84
N PRO A 130 -22.20 -14.64 18.76
CA PRO A 130 -21.97 -15.44 17.56
C PRO A 130 -20.55 -15.21 17.00
N ASN A 131 -19.92 -16.27 16.49
CA ASN A 131 -18.56 -16.21 15.95
C ASN A 131 -18.39 -15.21 14.80
N GLU A 132 -19.46 -14.93 14.04
CA GLU A 132 -19.47 -13.99 12.93
C GLU A 132 -19.25 -12.53 13.35
N TYR A 133 -19.54 -12.18 14.62
CA TYR A 133 -19.37 -10.83 15.18
C TYR A 133 -17.94 -10.55 15.65
N PHE A 134 -17.05 -11.54 15.62
CA PHE A 134 -15.64 -11.32 15.95
C PHE A 134 -14.86 -10.93 14.71
N CYS A 135 -14.22 -9.77 14.71
CA CYS A 135 -13.41 -9.25 13.61
C CYS A 135 -14.21 -8.94 12.34
N ASP A 136 -15.44 -8.44 12.50
CA ASP A 136 -16.34 -8.04 11.41
C ASP A 136 -16.31 -6.53 11.15
N GLY A 137 -15.64 -5.76 12.01
CA GLY A 137 -15.52 -4.32 11.92
C GLY A 137 -16.54 -3.54 12.74
N SER A 138 -17.39 -4.20 13.53
CA SER A 138 -18.37 -3.61 14.43
C SER A 138 -18.04 -3.98 15.87
N VAL A 139 -18.14 -3.03 16.80
CA VAL A 139 -17.95 -3.33 18.22
C VAL A 139 -19.26 -3.82 18.82
N ASP A 140 -19.34 -5.12 19.08
CA ASP A 140 -20.48 -5.82 19.66
C ASP A 140 -20.23 -6.24 21.12
N CYS A 141 -18.99 -6.58 21.48
CA CYS A 141 -18.60 -6.77 22.88
C CYS A 141 -18.61 -5.42 23.62
N ALA A 142 -19.16 -5.39 24.85
CA ALA A 142 -19.19 -4.18 25.67
C ALA A 142 -17.77 -3.66 26.02
N ASP A 143 -16.77 -4.53 26.01
CA ASP A 143 -15.37 -4.23 26.24
C ASP A 143 -14.54 -4.05 24.93
N GLY A 144 -15.17 -4.23 23.76
CA GLY A 144 -14.57 -4.14 22.43
C GLY A 144 -13.59 -5.26 22.07
N SER A 145 -13.52 -6.33 22.86
CA SER A 145 -12.55 -7.43 22.68
C SER A 145 -12.68 -8.21 21.37
N ASP A 146 -13.86 -8.21 20.77
CA ASP A 146 -14.17 -8.76 19.45
C ASP A 146 -13.39 -8.11 18.31
N GLU A 147 -13.12 -6.81 18.39
CA GLU A 147 -12.44 -6.04 17.33
C GLU A 147 -11.00 -5.66 17.67
N GLY A 148 -10.57 -5.92 18.91
CA GLY A 148 -9.25 -5.52 19.40
C GLY A 148 -8.08 -6.36 18.88
N TRP A 149 -8.34 -7.58 18.40
CA TRP A 149 -7.31 -8.60 18.14
C TRP A 149 -7.53 -9.32 16.81
N CYS A 150 -7.67 -8.54 15.73
CA CYS A 150 -8.05 -9.02 14.41
C CYS A 150 -6.91 -9.08 13.39
N ASP A 151 -5.69 -9.31 13.86
CA ASP A 151 -4.56 -9.61 13.00
C ASP A 151 -4.60 -11.06 12.49
N VAL A 152 -3.74 -11.38 11.53
CA VAL A 152 -3.67 -12.69 10.84
C VAL A 152 -3.37 -13.87 11.79
N GLU A 153 -2.92 -13.63 13.02
CA GLU A 153 -2.66 -14.67 14.03
C GLU A 153 -3.74 -14.78 15.10
N ASN A 154 -4.51 -13.72 15.34
CA ASN A 154 -5.49 -13.66 16.43
C ASN A 154 -6.95 -13.64 15.98
N ASP A 155 -7.25 -13.37 14.70
CA ASP A 155 -8.61 -13.45 14.16
C ASP A 155 -9.14 -14.91 14.23
N PRO A 156 -10.24 -15.19 14.95
CA PRO A 156 -10.79 -16.53 15.07
C PRO A 156 -11.36 -17.07 13.75
N ASN A 157 -11.65 -16.18 12.80
CA ASN A 157 -12.16 -16.49 11.46
C ASN A 157 -11.07 -16.28 10.38
N ALA A 158 -9.79 -16.31 10.77
CA ALA A 158 -8.67 -16.16 9.86
C ALA A 158 -8.69 -17.20 8.73
N ALA A 159 -8.15 -16.82 7.57
CA ALA A 159 -7.97 -17.73 6.46
C ALA A 159 -7.03 -18.89 6.84
N ASP A 160 -7.35 -20.08 6.35
CA ASP A 160 -6.51 -21.26 6.54
C ASP A 160 -5.16 -21.11 5.81
N PRO A 161 -4.12 -21.83 6.23
CA PRO A 161 -2.87 -21.96 5.46
C PRO A 161 -3.12 -22.58 4.09
N CYS A 162 -2.34 -22.15 3.10
CA CYS A 162 -2.42 -22.64 1.72
C CYS A 162 -2.50 -24.18 1.61
N ASP A 163 -3.59 -24.68 1.01
CA ASP A 163 -3.76 -26.08 0.62
C ASP A 163 -3.65 -26.23 -0.90
N LEU A 164 -2.52 -26.79 -1.34
CA LEU A 164 -2.21 -27.00 -2.76
C LEU A 164 -3.09 -28.07 -3.43
N SER A 165 -3.86 -28.84 -2.67
CA SER A 165 -4.80 -29.84 -3.23
C SER A 165 -6.16 -29.26 -3.59
N VAL A 166 -6.46 -28.05 -3.11
CA VAL A 166 -7.72 -27.34 -3.34
C VAL A 166 -7.48 -26.06 -4.14
N CYS A 167 -6.38 -25.34 -3.84
CA CYS A 167 -6.01 -24.13 -4.56
C CYS A 167 -5.37 -24.46 -5.92
N GLU A 168 -6.19 -24.46 -6.96
CA GLU A 168 -5.77 -24.78 -8.33
C GLU A 168 -5.99 -23.61 -9.30
N LEU A 169 -5.07 -23.49 -10.26
CA LEU A 169 -5.18 -22.53 -11.37
C LEU A 169 -6.36 -22.90 -12.29
N PRO A 170 -7.04 -21.92 -12.91
CA PRO A 170 -6.68 -20.50 -13.01
C PRO A 170 -7.28 -19.60 -11.92
N ASP A 171 -8.05 -20.14 -10.99
CA ASP A 171 -8.86 -19.33 -10.09
C ASP A 171 -8.21 -19.10 -8.72
N CYS A 172 -7.34 -20.03 -8.30
CA CYS A 172 -6.57 -19.92 -7.06
C CYS A 172 -5.09 -20.19 -7.31
N PHE A 173 -4.22 -19.41 -6.67
CA PHE A 173 -2.79 -19.70 -6.63
C PHE A 173 -2.18 -19.28 -5.29
N CYS A 174 -1.61 -20.26 -4.59
CA CYS A 174 -0.89 -20.02 -3.35
C CYS A 174 0.31 -20.95 -3.24
N SER A 175 1.21 -20.63 -2.31
CA SER A 175 2.22 -21.56 -1.81
C SER A 175 2.54 -21.23 -0.36
N LYS A 176 3.14 -22.17 0.37
CA LYS A 176 3.41 -22.02 1.80
C LYS A 176 4.22 -20.76 2.15
N ASP A 177 5.16 -20.38 1.28
CA ASP A 177 6.06 -19.25 1.47
C ASP A 177 6.01 -18.24 0.32
N GLY A 178 5.10 -18.41 -0.65
CA GLY A 178 4.92 -17.49 -1.78
C GLY A 178 5.99 -17.59 -2.87
N THR A 179 6.93 -18.55 -2.80
CA THR A 179 8.11 -18.57 -3.68
C THR A 179 8.02 -19.52 -4.86
N ILE A 180 7.00 -20.40 -4.89
CA ILE A 180 6.84 -21.43 -5.93
C ILE A 180 6.46 -20.78 -7.27
N ILE A 181 7.11 -21.23 -8.35
CA ILE A 181 6.76 -20.81 -9.71
C ILE A 181 5.41 -21.43 -10.11
N PRO A 182 4.47 -20.66 -10.71
CA PRO A 182 3.20 -21.18 -11.21
C PRO A 182 3.36 -22.42 -12.09
N SER A 183 2.48 -23.42 -11.88
CA SER A 183 2.58 -24.77 -12.50
C SER A 183 3.92 -25.49 -12.32
N ARG A 184 4.78 -25.04 -11.39
CA ARG A 184 6.12 -25.58 -11.14
C ARG A 184 6.98 -25.64 -12.40
N LEU A 185 6.84 -24.66 -13.29
CA LEU A 185 7.71 -24.53 -14.45
C LEU A 185 9.17 -24.40 -14.02
N GLU A 186 10.07 -24.95 -14.85
CA GLU A 186 11.50 -24.75 -14.67
C GLU A 186 11.85 -23.27 -14.85
N ARG A 187 12.73 -22.75 -14.00
CA ARG A 187 13.17 -21.33 -14.05
C ARG A 187 13.62 -20.91 -15.44
N THR A 188 14.31 -21.78 -16.17
CA THR A 188 14.82 -21.49 -17.53
C THR A 188 13.73 -21.42 -18.59
N GLN A 189 12.52 -21.90 -18.28
CA GLN A 189 11.35 -21.87 -19.16
C GLN A 189 10.36 -20.75 -18.77
N THR A 190 10.49 -20.18 -17.58
CA THR A 190 9.66 -19.09 -17.08
C THR A 190 10.13 -17.74 -17.64
N PRO A 191 9.29 -16.90 -18.26
CA PRO A 191 9.68 -15.54 -18.62
C PRO A 191 9.97 -14.70 -17.38
N GLN A 192 10.95 -13.80 -17.48
CA GLN A 192 11.09 -12.76 -16.46
C GLN A 192 10.16 -11.60 -16.80
N MET A 193 9.09 -11.47 -16.00
CA MET A 193 8.20 -10.32 -16.09
C MET A 193 8.82 -9.12 -15.35
N ILE A 194 8.75 -7.94 -15.96
CA ILE A 194 8.98 -6.66 -15.31
C ILE A 194 7.67 -5.89 -15.33
N VAL A 195 7.21 -5.49 -14.15
CA VAL A 195 5.94 -4.77 -13.97
C VAL A 195 6.26 -3.33 -13.62
N LEU A 196 6.00 -2.42 -14.55
CA LEU A 196 6.19 -0.99 -14.35
C LEU A 196 4.86 -0.36 -13.92
N THR A 197 4.87 0.37 -12.80
CA THR A 197 3.67 1.09 -12.35
C THR A 197 3.96 2.55 -12.09
N PHE A 198 2.96 3.38 -12.36
CA PHE A 198 2.97 4.81 -12.07
C PHE A 198 1.72 5.16 -11.28
N ASP A 199 1.93 5.71 -10.11
CA ASP A 199 0.86 6.13 -9.22
C ASP A 199 0.56 7.63 -9.43
N ASP A 200 -0.61 8.06 -8.98
CA ASP A 200 -1.17 9.41 -9.07
C ASP A 200 -1.66 9.88 -10.45
N ALA A 201 -1.99 11.17 -10.52
CA ALA A 201 -2.61 11.81 -11.65
C ALA A 201 -1.73 11.82 -12.91
N ILE A 202 -2.34 11.47 -14.05
CA ILE A 202 -1.76 11.75 -15.37
C ILE A 202 -2.21 13.15 -15.80
N ASN A 203 -1.27 14.03 -16.08
CA ASN A 203 -1.55 15.41 -16.48
C ASN A 203 -0.46 15.96 -17.43
N PHE A 204 -0.46 17.27 -17.66
CA PHE A 204 0.50 17.89 -18.59
C PHE A 204 1.94 17.84 -18.10
N GLU A 205 2.20 17.73 -16.79
CA GLU A 205 3.56 17.70 -16.24
C GLU A 205 4.29 16.38 -16.55
N ASN A 206 3.57 15.26 -16.56
CA ASN A 206 4.15 13.93 -16.78
C ASN A 206 3.85 13.34 -18.17
N TRP A 207 3.09 14.05 -19.00
CA TRP A 207 2.72 13.57 -20.35
C TRP A 207 3.92 13.33 -21.27
N GLU A 208 4.89 14.26 -21.30
CA GLU A 208 6.09 14.11 -22.15
C GLU A 208 6.96 12.94 -21.66
N LEU A 209 7.10 12.78 -20.35
CA LEU A 209 7.85 11.68 -19.74
C LEU A 209 7.31 10.33 -20.26
N TYR A 210 6.00 10.13 -20.18
CA TYR A 210 5.38 8.87 -20.61
C TYR A 210 5.47 8.67 -22.12
N THR A 211 5.02 9.65 -22.91
CA THR A 211 4.81 9.46 -24.36
C THR A 211 6.06 9.62 -25.21
N GLN A 212 7.05 10.40 -24.76
CA GLN A 212 8.23 10.73 -25.57
C GLN A 212 9.53 10.14 -25.03
N LYS A 213 9.59 9.78 -23.73
CA LYS A 213 10.82 9.23 -23.12
C LYS A 213 10.69 7.75 -22.80
N ILE A 214 9.66 7.36 -22.05
CA ILE A 214 9.51 6.00 -21.52
C ILE A 214 8.84 5.08 -22.54
N PHE A 215 7.63 5.38 -23.02
CA PHE A 215 6.84 4.49 -23.87
C PHE A 215 6.94 4.87 -25.35
N THR A 216 8.16 4.83 -25.88
CA THR A 216 8.41 5.15 -27.29
C THR A 216 8.07 3.97 -28.20
N PRO A 217 7.67 4.20 -29.47
CA PRO A 217 7.34 3.13 -30.42
C PRO A 217 8.46 2.12 -30.68
N GLY A 218 9.72 2.52 -30.40
CA GLY A 218 10.89 1.67 -30.56
C GLY A 218 11.07 0.63 -29.46
N ARG A 219 10.43 0.81 -28.29
CA ARG A 219 10.60 -0.09 -27.15
C ARG A 219 9.63 -1.25 -27.19
N LYS A 220 10.13 -2.47 -27.39
CA LYS A 220 9.32 -3.65 -27.66
C LYS A 220 9.77 -4.86 -26.84
N ASN A 221 8.79 -5.66 -26.45
CA ASN A 221 8.99 -7.00 -25.91
C ASN A 221 9.45 -7.98 -27.01
N PRO A 222 9.98 -9.16 -26.63
CA PRO A 222 10.45 -10.17 -27.59
C PRO A 222 9.38 -10.68 -28.58
N ASN A 223 8.09 -10.57 -28.25
CA ASN A 223 6.98 -10.87 -29.17
C ASN A 223 6.69 -9.75 -30.19
N GLY A 224 7.49 -8.67 -30.21
CA GLY A 224 7.33 -7.55 -31.12
C GLY A 224 6.30 -6.49 -30.69
N CYS A 225 5.65 -6.70 -29.54
CA CYS A 225 4.67 -5.78 -28.98
C CYS A 225 5.33 -4.65 -28.19
N PRO A 226 4.74 -3.44 -28.16
CA PRO A 226 5.24 -2.36 -27.31
C PRO A 226 5.26 -2.77 -25.84
N ILE A 227 6.25 -2.29 -25.09
CA ILE A 227 6.29 -2.48 -23.64
C ILE A 227 5.06 -1.83 -22.98
N ARG A 228 4.49 -2.49 -21.97
CA ARG A 228 3.30 -2.01 -21.25
C ARG A 228 3.59 -1.70 -19.79
N ALA A 229 2.68 -0.95 -19.18
CA ALA A 229 2.74 -0.52 -17.79
C ALA A 229 1.33 -0.35 -17.24
N THR A 230 1.23 -0.25 -15.92
CA THR A 230 -0.02 -0.06 -15.17
C THR A 230 -0.02 1.34 -14.55
N PHE A 231 -1.11 2.09 -14.72
CA PHE A 231 -1.26 3.41 -14.12
C PHE A 231 -2.34 3.39 -13.05
N PHE A 232 -1.97 3.61 -11.79
CA PHE A 232 -2.90 3.72 -10.68
C PHE A 232 -3.32 5.19 -10.54
N ILE A 233 -4.50 5.52 -11.07
CA ILE A 233 -4.94 6.91 -11.27
C ILE A 233 -5.73 7.43 -10.07
N SER A 234 -5.28 8.54 -9.50
CA SER A 234 -6.04 9.35 -8.54
C SER A 234 -6.84 10.46 -9.25
N HIS A 235 -7.98 10.90 -8.70
CA HIS A 235 -8.88 11.83 -9.40
C HIS A 235 -8.30 13.23 -9.57
N GLN A 236 -7.77 13.80 -8.48
CA GLN A 236 -7.41 15.21 -8.45
C GLN A 236 -6.31 15.53 -9.48
N TYR A 237 -6.54 16.60 -10.26
CA TYR A 237 -5.63 17.08 -11.30
C TYR A 237 -5.39 16.13 -12.49
N THR A 238 -6.12 15.02 -12.59
CA THR A 238 -6.04 14.10 -13.72
C THR A 238 -6.65 14.71 -14.99
N ASN A 239 -5.93 14.56 -16.09
CA ASN A 239 -6.41 14.79 -17.44
C ASN A 239 -6.96 13.47 -18.00
N TYR A 240 -8.29 13.35 -18.01
CA TYR A 240 -8.98 12.13 -18.44
C TYR A 240 -8.86 11.87 -19.95
N ALA A 241 -8.57 12.87 -20.78
CA ALA A 241 -8.25 12.64 -22.18
C ALA A 241 -6.87 11.96 -22.33
N HIS A 242 -5.90 12.29 -21.48
CA HIS A 242 -4.61 11.60 -21.46
C HIS A 242 -4.75 10.17 -20.94
N VAL A 243 -5.56 9.95 -19.90
CA VAL A 243 -5.88 8.59 -19.40
C VAL A 243 -6.52 7.74 -20.51
N GLN A 244 -7.49 8.29 -21.25
CA GLN A 244 -8.10 7.62 -22.40
C GLN A 244 -7.05 7.25 -23.45
N LYS A 245 -6.10 8.15 -23.74
CA LYS A 245 -5.02 7.90 -24.69
C LYS A 245 -4.08 6.79 -24.23
N MET A 246 -3.69 6.76 -22.95
CA MET A 246 -2.85 5.68 -22.40
C MET A 246 -3.56 4.32 -22.49
N TRP A 247 -4.86 4.29 -22.21
CA TRP A 247 -5.68 3.09 -22.39
C TRP A 247 -5.79 2.64 -23.85
N ASN A 248 -6.05 3.57 -24.78
CA ASN A 248 -6.06 3.32 -26.23
C ASN A 248 -4.72 2.76 -26.71
N ASP A 249 -3.61 3.24 -26.15
CA ASP A 249 -2.28 2.77 -26.49
C ASP A 249 -2.04 1.34 -26.01
N GLY A 250 -2.80 0.85 -25.03
CA GLY A 250 -2.74 -0.52 -24.51
C GLY A 250 -2.08 -0.63 -23.12
N HIS A 251 -1.90 0.48 -22.43
CA HIS A 251 -1.53 0.46 -21.01
C HIS A 251 -2.73 0.09 -20.15
N GLU A 252 -2.46 -0.47 -18.98
CA GLU A 252 -3.50 -0.75 -18.00
C GLU A 252 -3.80 0.49 -17.17
N ILE A 253 -5.10 0.76 -16.96
CA ILE A 253 -5.58 1.81 -16.09
C ILE A 253 -6.21 1.14 -14.86
N ALA A 254 -5.73 1.52 -13.69
CA ALA A 254 -6.12 1.00 -12.40
C ALA A 254 -6.46 2.15 -11.43
N ILE A 255 -7.04 1.81 -10.29
CA ILE A 255 -7.67 2.77 -9.39
C ILE A 255 -6.73 3.16 -8.25
N HIS A 256 -6.67 4.48 -7.95
CA HIS A 256 -5.90 5.04 -6.83
C HIS A 256 -6.69 6.08 -6.03
N SER A 257 -7.95 5.78 -5.74
CA SER A 257 -8.93 6.63 -5.04
C SER A 257 -9.32 7.95 -5.72
N ILE A 258 -10.36 8.59 -5.22
CA ILE A 258 -10.74 9.94 -5.63
C ILE A 258 -9.86 10.95 -4.89
N THR A 259 -9.86 10.88 -3.57
CA THR A 259 -9.37 12.00 -2.76
C THR A 259 -7.87 11.96 -2.54
N HIS A 260 -7.28 10.76 -2.56
CA HIS A 260 -5.93 10.51 -2.06
C HIS A 260 -5.72 11.15 -0.67
N ARG A 261 -6.76 11.11 0.17
CA ARG A 261 -6.82 11.87 1.43
C ARG A 261 -5.80 11.38 2.44
N GLY A 262 -5.29 12.35 3.20
CA GLY A 262 -4.69 12.08 4.51
C GLY A 262 -5.73 12.21 5.64
N PRO A 263 -5.35 11.87 6.87
CA PRO A 263 -4.08 11.20 7.24
C PRO A 263 -4.03 9.76 6.73
N GLU A 264 -2.82 9.21 6.57
CA GLU A 264 -2.59 7.86 6.02
C GLU A 264 -3.34 6.76 6.81
N GLU A 265 -3.38 6.87 8.14
CA GLU A 265 -4.05 5.93 9.05
C GLU A 265 -5.58 5.89 8.85
N TRP A 266 -6.17 6.88 8.18
CA TRP A 266 -7.60 6.86 7.88
C TRP A 266 -7.95 5.65 7.00
N TRP A 267 -7.10 5.32 6.03
CA TRP A 267 -7.30 4.18 5.13
C TRP A 267 -7.30 2.84 5.87
N SER A 268 -6.38 2.66 6.83
CA SER A 268 -6.21 1.39 7.54
C SER A 268 -7.20 1.21 8.69
N ARG A 269 -7.58 2.28 9.40
CA ARG A 269 -8.32 2.17 10.68
C ARG A 269 -9.73 2.75 10.65
N ASN A 270 -9.96 3.82 9.90
CA ASN A 270 -11.18 4.62 10.02
C ASN A 270 -12.13 4.45 8.85
N ALA A 271 -11.62 4.14 7.66
CA ALA A 271 -12.43 3.97 6.47
C ALA A 271 -13.47 2.85 6.68
N THR A 272 -14.74 3.19 6.46
CA THR A 272 -15.83 2.19 6.42
C THR A 272 -15.88 1.53 5.05
N ILE A 273 -16.70 0.49 4.90
CA ILE A 273 -16.89 -0.17 3.60
C ILE A 273 -17.49 0.82 2.58
N GLU A 274 -18.39 1.70 3.02
CA GLU A 274 -18.96 2.76 2.20
C GLU A 274 -17.90 3.79 1.76
N ASP A 275 -16.97 4.15 2.66
CA ASP A 275 -15.86 5.03 2.30
C ASP A 275 -14.96 4.38 1.24
N TRP A 276 -14.66 3.08 1.38
CA TRP A 276 -13.91 2.31 0.38
C TRP A 276 -14.62 2.27 -0.97
N PHE A 277 -15.94 2.08 -0.97
CA PHE A 277 -16.76 2.13 -2.17
C PHE A 277 -16.72 3.51 -2.83
N ASP A 278 -17.01 4.57 -2.05
CA ASP A 278 -17.03 5.95 -2.52
C ASP A 278 -15.67 6.36 -3.12
N GLU A 279 -14.56 5.91 -2.53
CA GLU A 279 -13.20 6.22 -3.01
C GLU A 279 -12.79 5.40 -4.23
N MET A 280 -12.95 4.08 -4.20
CA MET A 280 -12.39 3.20 -5.23
C MET A 280 -13.37 2.98 -6.38
N VAL A 281 -14.61 2.61 -6.10
CA VAL A 281 -15.63 2.41 -7.13
C VAL A 281 -16.06 3.77 -7.71
N GLY A 282 -16.16 4.80 -6.86
CA GLY A 282 -16.38 6.16 -7.33
C GLY A 282 -15.31 6.60 -8.33
N GLN A 283 -14.03 6.33 -8.07
CA GLN A 283 -12.96 6.63 -9.03
C GLN A 283 -13.06 5.79 -10.32
N ALA A 284 -13.47 4.53 -10.24
CA ALA A 284 -13.73 3.71 -11.42
C ALA A 284 -14.85 4.31 -12.29
N ASN A 285 -15.94 4.79 -11.66
CA ASN A 285 -17.02 5.51 -12.33
C ASN A 285 -16.54 6.81 -13.00
N ILE A 286 -15.69 7.59 -12.33
CA ILE A 286 -15.12 8.82 -12.91
C ILE A 286 -14.26 8.48 -14.14
N ILE A 287 -13.35 7.50 -14.03
CA ILE A 287 -12.49 7.10 -15.15
C ILE A 287 -13.33 6.57 -16.32
N ASN A 288 -14.31 5.70 -16.06
CA ASN A 288 -15.22 5.21 -17.09
C ASN A 288 -15.96 6.37 -17.78
N ARG A 289 -16.53 7.30 -16.99
CA ARG A 289 -17.32 8.41 -17.52
C ARG A 289 -16.50 9.43 -18.31
N PHE A 290 -15.29 9.75 -17.88
CA PHE A 290 -14.52 10.87 -18.45
C PHE A 290 -13.34 10.43 -19.35
N SER A 291 -12.97 9.15 -19.33
CA SER A 291 -11.98 8.56 -20.23
C SER A 291 -12.53 7.47 -21.15
N ASN A 292 -13.81 7.08 -21.02
CA ASN A 292 -14.41 5.97 -21.78
C ASN A 292 -13.67 4.63 -21.63
N VAL A 293 -12.87 4.47 -20.56
CA VAL A 293 -12.28 3.18 -20.23
C VAL A 293 -13.39 2.27 -19.77
N ARG A 294 -13.49 1.09 -20.39
CA ARG A 294 -14.56 0.13 -20.07
C ARG A 294 -14.48 -0.33 -18.62
N MET A 295 -15.63 -0.46 -17.96
CA MET A 295 -15.69 -0.80 -16.54
C MET A 295 -15.06 -2.17 -16.27
N GLU A 296 -15.27 -3.14 -17.16
CA GLU A 296 -14.70 -4.49 -17.09
C GLU A 296 -13.17 -4.55 -17.29
N GLU A 297 -12.53 -3.43 -17.66
CA GLU A 297 -11.08 -3.30 -17.74
C GLU A 297 -10.46 -2.60 -16.52
N LEU A 298 -11.27 -2.00 -15.64
CA LEU A 298 -10.82 -1.36 -14.40
C LEU A 298 -10.71 -2.41 -13.28
N ARG A 299 -9.73 -3.29 -13.40
CA ARG A 299 -9.61 -4.53 -12.62
C ARG A 299 -8.74 -4.41 -11.36
N GLY A 300 -7.83 -3.45 -11.36
CA GLY A 300 -6.81 -3.29 -10.34
C GLY A 300 -7.04 -2.07 -9.48
N MET A 301 -6.59 -2.16 -8.23
CA MET A 301 -6.45 -1.00 -7.36
C MET A 301 -5.14 -1.02 -6.59
N ARG A 302 -4.73 0.17 -6.16
CA ARG A 302 -3.67 0.39 -5.18
C ARG A 302 -4.16 1.45 -4.20
N VAL A 303 -3.97 1.24 -2.91
CA VAL A 303 -4.39 2.17 -1.88
C VAL A 303 -3.38 3.32 -1.74
N PRO A 304 -3.83 4.58 -1.60
CA PRO A 304 -2.95 5.70 -1.24
C PRO A 304 -2.02 5.38 -0.07
N PHE A 305 -0.76 5.79 -0.20
CA PHE A 305 0.29 5.57 0.79
C PHE A 305 0.59 4.10 1.13
N LEU A 306 0.07 3.15 0.35
CA LEU A 306 0.15 1.71 0.60
C LEU A 306 -0.41 1.32 1.98
N ARG A 307 -1.47 1.99 2.41
CA ARG A 307 -2.12 1.75 3.71
C ARG A 307 -3.24 0.73 3.57
N VAL A 308 -2.91 -0.54 3.76
CA VAL A 308 -3.86 -1.64 3.58
C VAL A 308 -5.03 -1.50 4.55
N GLY A 309 -6.25 -1.65 4.02
CA GLY A 309 -7.52 -1.36 4.68
C GLY A 309 -8.17 -2.52 5.41
N TRP A 310 -7.36 -3.44 5.97
CA TRP A 310 -7.83 -4.66 6.62
C TRP A 310 -8.85 -5.43 5.76
N ASN A 311 -9.68 -6.26 6.38
CA ASN A 311 -10.76 -7.03 5.76
C ASN A 311 -11.75 -6.16 4.95
N ARG A 312 -11.97 -4.90 5.34
CA ARG A 312 -12.95 -4.01 4.69
C ARG A 312 -12.59 -3.69 3.24
N GLN A 313 -11.30 -3.45 2.97
CA GLN A 313 -10.81 -3.22 1.61
C GLN A 313 -11.15 -4.39 0.68
N PHE A 314 -10.83 -5.61 1.12
CA PHE A 314 -10.98 -6.80 0.28
C PHE A 314 -12.43 -7.28 0.19
N LEU A 315 -13.25 -7.01 1.22
CA LEU A 315 -14.70 -7.19 1.14
C LEU A 315 -15.30 -6.28 0.06
N MET A 316 -14.96 -4.99 0.08
CA MET A 316 -15.37 -4.05 -0.98
C MET A 316 -14.90 -4.55 -2.35
N MET A 317 -13.63 -4.95 -2.48
CA MET A 317 -13.11 -5.46 -3.75
C MET A 317 -13.91 -6.64 -4.30
N LYS A 318 -14.28 -7.59 -3.43
CA LYS A 318 -15.05 -8.78 -3.79
C LYS A 318 -16.44 -8.41 -4.28
N GLU A 319 -17.15 -7.55 -3.55
CA GLU A 319 -18.53 -7.16 -3.87
C GLU A 319 -18.62 -6.36 -5.18
N PHE A 320 -17.59 -5.57 -5.51
CA PHE A 320 -17.57 -4.73 -6.71
C PHE A 320 -16.79 -5.31 -7.88
N GLY A 321 -16.23 -6.51 -7.73
CA GLY A 321 -15.60 -7.25 -8.83
C GLY A 321 -14.22 -6.76 -9.24
N PHE A 322 -13.45 -6.17 -8.30
CA PHE A 322 -12.02 -5.97 -8.52
C PHE A 322 -11.30 -7.32 -8.57
N VAL A 323 -10.32 -7.44 -9.47
CA VAL A 323 -9.58 -8.69 -9.69
C VAL A 323 -8.33 -8.76 -8.84
N TYR A 324 -7.64 -7.63 -8.66
CA TYR A 324 -6.41 -7.61 -7.88
C TYR A 324 -6.17 -6.33 -7.10
N ASP A 325 -5.49 -6.46 -5.97
CA ASP A 325 -4.85 -5.38 -5.22
C ASP A 325 -3.34 -5.39 -5.49
N SER A 326 -2.70 -4.23 -5.38
CA SER A 326 -1.25 -4.11 -5.41
C SER A 326 -0.82 -3.10 -4.35
N SER A 327 -1.20 -3.36 -3.10
CA SER A 327 -0.90 -2.48 -1.97
C SER A 327 -0.08 -3.14 -0.88
N MET A 328 0.02 -4.47 -0.86
CA MET A 328 0.76 -5.18 0.18
C MET A 328 2.24 -5.26 -0.15
N VAL A 329 3.06 -4.68 0.71
CA VAL A 329 4.52 -4.80 0.63
C VAL A 329 4.96 -6.05 1.37
N ALA A 330 5.65 -6.96 0.68
CA ALA A 330 6.29 -8.10 1.33
C ALA A 330 7.62 -7.68 1.97
N PRO A 331 7.98 -8.21 3.15
CA PRO A 331 9.35 -8.09 3.66
C PRO A 331 10.36 -8.56 2.62
N HIS A 332 11.54 -7.95 2.61
CA HIS A 332 12.62 -8.38 1.74
C HIS A 332 12.89 -9.88 1.90
N SER A 333 12.93 -10.58 0.77
CA SER A 333 13.11 -12.03 0.69
C SER A 333 13.95 -12.40 -0.53
N ASN A 334 14.63 -13.54 -0.43
CA ASN A 334 15.39 -14.12 -1.51
C ASN A 334 15.26 -15.66 -1.47
N PRO A 335 14.49 -16.29 -2.38
CA PRO A 335 13.84 -15.69 -3.55
C PRO A 335 12.69 -14.72 -3.20
N PRO A 336 12.34 -13.78 -4.11
CA PRO A 336 11.18 -12.91 -3.98
C PRO A 336 9.85 -13.68 -4.16
N LEU A 337 8.74 -13.08 -3.76
CA LEU A 337 7.41 -13.71 -3.80
C LEU A 337 6.73 -13.55 -5.15
N TRP A 338 6.06 -14.60 -5.60
CA TRP A 338 5.08 -14.53 -6.69
C TRP A 338 3.76 -13.94 -6.19
N PRO A 339 2.96 -13.28 -7.06
CA PRO A 339 1.58 -12.94 -6.75
C PRO A 339 0.79 -14.18 -6.32
N TYR A 340 -0.21 -13.99 -5.47
CA TYR A 340 -1.01 -15.07 -4.90
C TYR A 340 -2.46 -14.62 -4.75
N THR A 341 -3.40 -15.55 -4.61
CA THR A 341 -4.79 -15.23 -4.30
C THR A 341 -5.05 -15.23 -2.80
N LEU A 342 -6.05 -14.46 -2.38
CA LEU A 342 -6.47 -14.34 -0.98
C LEU A 342 -7.50 -15.39 -0.56
N ASP A 343 -7.62 -16.49 -1.31
CA ASP A 343 -8.36 -17.69 -0.88
C ASP A 343 -7.81 -18.25 0.44
N TYR A 344 -6.50 -18.12 0.65
CA TYR A 344 -5.78 -18.62 1.81
C TYR A 344 -4.96 -17.52 2.48
N LYS A 345 -4.44 -17.82 3.67
CA LYS A 345 -3.56 -16.94 4.45
C LYS A 345 -2.36 -16.47 3.62
N MET A 346 -2.04 -15.18 3.77
CA MET A 346 -0.89 -14.56 3.12
C MET A 346 0.41 -15.32 3.43
N PRO A 347 1.30 -15.51 2.44
CA PRO A 347 2.55 -16.24 2.61
C PRO A 347 3.68 -15.43 3.27
N HIS A 348 3.39 -14.25 3.80
CA HIS A 348 4.36 -13.37 4.46
C HIS A 348 3.72 -12.57 5.59
N ALA A 349 4.56 -12.05 6.49
CA ALA A 349 4.11 -11.15 7.54
C ALA A 349 3.59 -9.83 6.96
N CYS A 350 2.61 -9.23 7.62
CA CYS A 350 2.16 -7.87 7.31
C CYS A 350 3.28 -6.88 7.62
N ASN A 351 3.86 -6.28 6.57
CA ASN A 351 5.07 -5.47 6.69
C ASN A 351 4.74 -3.98 6.66
N GLY A 352 5.36 -3.21 7.56
CA GLY A 352 5.21 -1.76 7.67
C GLY A 352 4.62 -1.32 9.01
N ASN A 353 4.89 -0.08 9.39
CA ASN A 353 4.43 0.46 10.67
C ASN A 353 2.90 0.60 10.66
N ASN A 354 2.22 -0.01 11.64
CA ASN A 354 0.77 0.05 11.81
C ASN A 354 -0.04 -0.39 10.57
N GLN A 355 0.47 -1.37 9.82
CA GLN A 355 -0.27 -1.93 8.69
C GLN A 355 -1.33 -2.94 9.18
N PHE A 356 -2.48 -2.94 8.51
CA PHE A 356 -3.59 -3.85 8.79
C PHE A 356 -3.90 -4.66 7.53
N CYS A 357 -3.18 -5.77 7.36
CA CYS A 357 -3.40 -6.70 6.26
C CYS A 357 -4.67 -7.54 6.48
N PRO A 358 -5.30 -8.10 5.44
CA PRO A 358 -6.48 -8.94 5.61
C PRO A 358 -6.13 -10.20 6.40
N SER A 359 -7.01 -10.55 7.33
CA SER A 359 -6.93 -11.78 8.12
C SER A 359 -7.80 -12.89 7.53
N ARG A 360 -8.89 -12.54 6.84
CA ARG A 360 -9.90 -13.46 6.32
C ARG A 360 -9.68 -13.86 4.85
N SER A 361 -10.42 -14.87 4.41
CA SER A 361 -10.37 -15.37 3.03
C SER A 361 -11.23 -14.53 2.09
N TYR A 362 -10.65 -14.13 0.96
CA TYR A 362 -11.29 -13.43 -0.15
C TYR A 362 -11.01 -14.18 -1.47
N PRO A 363 -11.74 -15.29 -1.72
CA PRO A 363 -11.52 -16.14 -2.89
C PRO A 363 -11.55 -15.38 -4.22
N GLY A 364 -10.56 -15.64 -5.07
CA GLY A 364 -10.44 -15.07 -6.41
C GLY A 364 -9.87 -13.65 -6.48
N ILE A 365 -9.64 -12.96 -5.35
CA ILE A 365 -8.88 -11.71 -5.35
C ILE A 365 -7.39 -12.03 -5.38
N TRP A 366 -6.70 -11.45 -6.35
CA TRP A 366 -5.25 -11.56 -6.47
C TRP A 366 -4.54 -10.44 -5.70
N GLU A 367 -3.46 -10.76 -5.02
CA GLU A 367 -2.50 -9.79 -4.50
C GLU A 367 -1.27 -9.75 -5.43
N MET A 368 -1.14 -8.65 -6.16
CA MET A 368 0.07 -8.29 -6.90
C MET A 368 1.11 -7.71 -5.93
N VAL A 369 1.64 -8.63 -5.11
CA VAL A 369 2.51 -8.34 -3.96
C VAL A 369 3.73 -7.50 -4.35
N MET A 370 3.98 -6.46 -3.56
CA MET A 370 5.08 -5.54 -3.77
C MET A 370 6.34 -6.02 -3.04
N ASN A 371 7.17 -6.78 -3.74
CA ASN A 371 8.47 -7.20 -3.22
C ASN A 371 9.41 -6.00 -3.00
N GLN A 372 9.97 -5.87 -1.80
CA GLN A 372 10.93 -4.80 -1.51
C GLN A 372 12.18 -4.88 -2.39
N LEU A 373 12.61 -3.71 -2.87
CA LEU A 373 13.90 -3.50 -3.50
C LEU A 373 14.99 -3.38 -2.43
N GLU A 374 16.19 -3.83 -2.78
CA GLU A 374 17.40 -3.68 -1.97
C GLU A 374 18.28 -2.59 -2.59
N ALA A 375 18.64 -1.59 -1.78
CA ALA A 375 19.39 -0.40 -2.19
C ALA A 375 20.50 -0.13 -1.16
N GLY A 376 21.63 -0.82 -1.32
CA GLY A 376 22.69 -0.84 -0.30
C GLY A 376 22.20 -1.57 0.95
N ASP A 377 22.33 -0.95 2.12
CA ASP A 377 21.89 -1.51 3.41
C ASP A 377 20.38 -1.28 3.71
N TYR A 378 19.64 -0.71 2.76
CA TYR A 378 18.24 -0.33 2.92
C TYR A 378 17.33 -1.14 2.01
N THR A 379 16.09 -1.31 2.44
CA THR A 379 15.02 -1.92 1.64
C THR A 379 13.87 -0.94 1.47
N CYS A 380 13.24 -0.93 0.30
CA CYS A 380 12.18 0.03 -0.05
C CYS A 380 11.07 -0.67 -0.85
N GLY A 381 9.81 -0.27 -0.61
CA GLY A 381 8.66 -0.76 -1.36
C GLY A 381 8.52 -0.04 -2.70
N MET A 382 8.48 1.29 -2.67
CA MET A 382 8.45 2.15 -3.87
C MET A 382 9.86 2.65 -4.20
N VAL A 383 10.16 2.89 -5.48
CA VAL A 383 11.51 3.32 -5.91
C VAL A 383 11.89 4.69 -5.31
N ASP A 384 10.92 5.59 -5.16
CA ASP A 384 11.12 6.91 -4.59
C ASP A 384 11.27 6.92 -3.05
N THR A 385 10.93 5.81 -2.38
CA THR A 385 11.18 5.60 -0.95
C THR A 385 12.55 5.00 -0.65
N CYS A 386 13.29 4.60 -1.69
CA CYS A 386 14.68 4.17 -1.54
C CYS A 386 15.59 5.34 -1.14
N PRO A 387 16.79 5.08 -0.58
CA PRO A 387 17.67 6.12 -0.04
C PRO A 387 17.89 7.32 -1.01
N PRO A 388 17.67 8.56 -0.56
CA PRO A 388 17.57 9.73 -1.46
C PRO A 388 18.90 10.21 -2.05
N HIS A 389 20.03 9.68 -1.58
CA HIS A 389 21.39 10.15 -1.89
C HIS A 389 22.11 9.34 -2.97
N MET A 390 21.39 8.51 -3.75
CA MET A 390 21.97 7.79 -4.89
C MET A 390 22.22 8.74 -6.07
N ASN A 391 23.31 8.53 -6.82
CA ASN A 391 23.52 9.12 -8.14
C ASN A 391 22.94 8.21 -9.25
N GLY A 392 22.94 8.67 -10.50
CA GLY A 392 22.41 7.88 -11.63
C GLY A 392 23.03 6.49 -11.80
N ASP A 393 24.34 6.33 -11.62
CA ASP A 393 25.00 5.03 -11.73
C ASP A 393 24.58 4.07 -10.62
N ASP A 394 24.41 4.57 -9.40
CA ASP A 394 23.96 3.77 -8.26
C ASP A 394 22.50 3.34 -8.43
N VAL A 395 21.65 4.21 -8.98
CA VAL A 395 20.27 3.86 -9.38
C VAL A 395 20.27 2.76 -10.45
N TYR A 396 21.10 2.86 -11.49
CA TYR A 396 21.20 1.81 -12.51
C TYR A 396 21.68 0.49 -11.91
N LYS A 397 22.72 0.52 -11.04
CA LYS A 397 23.21 -0.68 -10.33
C LYS A 397 22.13 -1.29 -9.46
N MET A 398 21.35 -0.47 -8.74
CA MET A 398 20.22 -0.92 -7.93
C MET A 398 19.20 -1.66 -8.81
N PHE A 399 18.81 -1.10 -9.96
CA PHE A 399 17.87 -1.78 -10.86
C PHE A 399 18.40 -3.12 -11.37
N VAL A 400 19.67 -3.17 -11.80
CA VAL A 400 20.30 -4.41 -12.29
C VAL A 400 20.49 -5.44 -11.18
N HIS A 401 20.85 -5.02 -9.97
CA HIS A 401 21.01 -5.89 -8.80
C HIS A 401 19.70 -6.59 -8.46
N ASN A 402 18.63 -5.81 -8.32
CA ASN A 402 17.30 -6.34 -8.01
C ASN A 402 16.74 -7.17 -9.15
N PHE A 403 16.93 -6.76 -10.41
CA PHE A 403 16.58 -7.60 -11.57
C PHE A 403 17.25 -8.97 -11.49
N LYS A 404 18.57 -9.02 -11.21
CA LYS A 404 19.32 -10.28 -11.07
C LYS A 404 18.80 -11.15 -9.93
N ARG A 405 18.37 -10.56 -8.80
CA ARG A 405 17.75 -11.28 -7.69
C ARG A 405 16.53 -12.06 -8.17
N HIS A 406 15.64 -11.43 -8.95
CA HIS A 406 14.47 -12.11 -9.51
C HIS A 406 14.88 -13.11 -10.61
N TYR A 407 15.70 -12.67 -11.56
CA TYR A 407 16.05 -13.41 -12.78
C TYR A 407 16.83 -14.70 -12.53
N HIS A 408 17.73 -14.72 -11.54
CA HIS A 408 18.56 -15.88 -11.21
C HIS A 408 17.93 -16.82 -10.17
N THR A 409 16.85 -16.42 -9.49
CA THR A 409 16.19 -17.24 -8.47
C THR A 409 14.91 -17.88 -8.98
N ASN A 410 13.72 -17.35 -8.70
CA ASN A 410 12.45 -17.96 -9.09
C ASN A 410 11.71 -17.20 -10.19
N ARG A 411 12.30 -16.14 -10.76
CA ARG A 411 11.69 -15.29 -11.80
C ARG A 411 10.34 -14.69 -11.42
N ALA A 412 10.06 -14.50 -10.13
CA ALA A 412 8.89 -13.75 -9.71
C ALA A 412 8.87 -12.35 -10.39
N PRO A 413 7.69 -11.79 -10.70
CA PRO A 413 7.58 -10.49 -11.35
C PRO A 413 8.45 -9.44 -10.65
N TYR A 414 9.30 -8.77 -11.42
CA TYR A 414 10.16 -7.70 -10.92
C TYR A 414 9.42 -6.38 -11.03
N GLY A 415 8.88 -5.93 -9.89
CA GLY A 415 8.10 -4.70 -9.81
C GLY A 415 8.97 -3.45 -9.66
N LEU A 416 8.66 -2.43 -10.44
CA LEU A 416 9.22 -1.09 -10.33
C LEU A 416 8.08 -0.07 -10.27
N TYR A 417 7.89 0.48 -9.08
CA TYR A 417 6.73 1.30 -8.74
C TYR A 417 7.18 2.76 -8.50
N PHE A 418 6.58 3.71 -9.21
CA PHE A 418 7.06 5.07 -9.28
C PHE A 418 5.97 6.12 -9.04
N HIS A 419 6.36 7.23 -8.43
CA HIS A 419 5.72 8.52 -8.66
C HIS A 419 6.47 9.28 -9.76
N SER A 420 5.74 9.94 -10.68
CA SER A 420 6.37 10.62 -11.83
C SER A 420 7.36 11.73 -11.43
N THR A 421 7.16 12.32 -10.25
CA THR A 421 8.04 13.36 -9.70
C THR A 421 9.46 12.88 -9.43
N TRP A 422 9.67 11.57 -9.24
CA TRP A 422 11.00 10.98 -9.05
C TRP A 422 11.91 11.19 -10.25
N PHE A 423 11.34 11.23 -11.46
CA PHE A 423 12.06 11.48 -12.72
C PHE A 423 12.43 12.95 -12.95
N ARG A 424 12.10 13.87 -12.04
CA ARG A 424 12.58 15.27 -12.11
C ARG A 424 14.11 15.36 -12.00
N LYS A 425 14.77 14.35 -11.42
CA LYS A 425 16.23 14.21 -11.48
C LYS A 425 16.62 13.54 -12.79
N GLN A 426 17.26 14.30 -13.69
CA GLN A 426 17.63 13.81 -15.02
C GLN A 426 18.50 12.54 -14.99
N GLU A 427 19.47 12.47 -14.05
CA GLU A 427 20.32 11.29 -13.90
C GLU A 427 19.53 10.01 -13.58
N TYR A 428 18.40 10.12 -12.90
CA TYR A 428 17.55 8.97 -12.55
C TYR A 428 16.75 8.51 -13.76
N LEU A 429 16.27 9.46 -14.57
CA LEU A 429 15.64 9.15 -15.85
C LEU A 429 16.65 8.48 -16.79
N ASP A 430 17.85 9.02 -16.94
CA ASP A 430 18.87 8.45 -17.81
C ASP A 430 19.27 7.03 -17.37
N ALA A 431 19.42 6.81 -16.06
CA ALA A 431 19.67 5.49 -15.48
C ALA A 431 18.53 4.49 -15.77
N PHE A 432 17.29 4.93 -15.63
CA PHE A 432 16.11 4.11 -15.92
C PHE A 432 15.99 3.79 -17.41
N LEU A 433 16.18 4.78 -18.30
CA LEU A 433 16.14 4.56 -19.75
C LEU A 433 17.25 3.59 -20.19
N ARG A 434 18.45 3.71 -19.63
CA ARG A 434 19.55 2.75 -19.84
C ARG A 434 19.16 1.35 -19.38
N PHE A 435 18.54 1.22 -18.20
CA PHE A 435 18.03 -0.07 -17.70
C PHE A 435 17.02 -0.68 -18.68
N LEU A 436 16.03 0.10 -19.14
CA LEU A 436 15.04 -0.37 -20.13
C LEU A 436 15.70 -0.80 -21.45
N ASP A 437 16.72 -0.09 -21.94
CA ASP A 437 17.45 -0.44 -23.15
C ASP A 437 18.23 -1.75 -23.00
N ASP A 438 18.80 -2.00 -21.83
CA ASP A 438 19.53 -3.24 -21.56
C ASP A 438 18.59 -4.43 -21.39
N MET A 439 17.46 -4.27 -20.69
CA MET A 439 16.49 -5.35 -20.49
C MET A 439 15.84 -5.81 -21.80
N GLN A 440 15.62 -4.92 -22.75
CA GLN A 440 15.08 -5.28 -24.08
C GLN A 440 16.02 -6.16 -24.92
N LYS A 441 17.31 -6.24 -24.57
CA LYS A 441 18.26 -7.13 -25.25
C LYS A 441 18.08 -8.59 -24.83
N HIS A 442 17.35 -8.84 -23.74
CA HIS A 442 17.08 -10.19 -23.26
C HIS A 442 15.85 -10.78 -23.98
N PRO A 443 15.98 -11.95 -24.64
CA PRO A 443 14.88 -12.57 -25.39
C PRO A 443 13.80 -13.19 -24.48
N ASP A 444 14.05 -13.26 -23.17
CA ASP A 444 13.19 -13.89 -22.17
C ASP A 444 12.67 -12.92 -21.10
N VAL A 445 12.84 -11.60 -21.31
CA VAL A 445 12.34 -10.53 -20.43
C VAL A 445 11.18 -9.80 -21.10
N TYR A 446 10.09 -9.62 -20.35
CA TYR A 446 8.86 -8.99 -20.84
C TYR A 446 8.38 -7.89 -19.89
N PHE A 447 8.14 -6.70 -20.42
CA PHE A 447 7.48 -5.60 -19.74
C PHE A 447 5.97 -5.70 -19.93
N VAL A 448 5.27 -6.09 -18.86
CA VAL A 448 3.84 -6.42 -18.89
C VAL A 448 3.09 -5.59 -17.85
N THR A 449 1.79 -5.43 -18.06
CA THR A 449 0.92 -4.83 -17.03
C THR A 449 0.70 -5.81 -15.87
N ASN A 450 0.10 -5.31 -14.78
CA ASN A 450 -0.24 -6.14 -13.63
C ASN A 450 -1.22 -7.25 -14.04
N TYR A 451 -2.29 -6.89 -14.76
CA TYR A 451 -3.28 -7.86 -15.23
C TYR A 451 -2.68 -8.87 -16.22
N GLN A 452 -1.76 -8.46 -17.09
CA GLN A 452 -1.04 -9.38 -17.97
C GLN A 452 -0.18 -10.38 -17.18
N ALA A 453 0.42 -9.96 -16.06
CA ALA A 453 1.13 -10.87 -15.17
C ALA A 453 0.17 -11.85 -14.49
N VAL A 454 -1.00 -11.39 -14.01
CA VAL A 454 -2.07 -12.26 -13.48
C VAL A 454 -2.49 -13.29 -14.53
N GLU A 455 -2.79 -12.88 -15.77
CA GLU A 455 -3.19 -13.79 -16.84
C GLU A 455 -2.12 -14.86 -17.14
N TRP A 456 -0.84 -14.51 -17.08
CA TRP A 456 0.23 -15.50 -17.21
C TRP A 456 0.26 -16.48 -16.04
N ILE A 457 0.02 -16.01 -14.81
CA ILE A 457 -0.04 -16.90 -13.64
C ILE A 457 -1.25 -17.84 -13.72
N ARG A 458 -2.39 -17.33 -14.19
CA ARG A 458 -3.61 -18.12 -14.45
C ARG A 458 -3.39 -19.19 -15.51
N GLN A 459 -2.55 -18.91 -16.51
CA GLN A 459 -2.22 -19.83 -17.61
C GLN A 459 -0.70 -19.88 -17.87
N PRO A 460 0.09 -20.53 -16.99
CA PRO A 460 1.55 -20.50 -17.06
C PRO A 460 2.05 -21.06 -18.39
N THR A 461 2.59 -20.16 -19.22
CA THR A 461 3.00 -20.47 -20.58
C THR A 461 4.53 -20.40 -20.68
N PRO A 462 5.22 -21.49 -21.06
CA PRO A 462 6.67 -21.51 -21.22
C PRO A 462 7.17 -20.56 -22.32
N LEU A 463 8.42 -20.08 -22.20
CA LEU A 463 9.07 -19.13 -23.11
C LEU A 463 8.93 -19.48 -24.60
N ASN A 464 9.03 -20.75 -24.97
CA ASN A 464 8.93 -21.20 -26.36
C ASN A 464 7.51 -21.09 -26.96
N GLN A 465 6.49 -20.91 -26.11
CA GLN A 465 5.09 -20.77 -26.50
C GLN A 465 4.56 -19.34 -26.33
N LEU A 466 5.29 -18.46 -25.64
CA LEU A 466 4.88 -17.07 -25.38
C LEU A 466 4.67 -16.22 -26.64
N GLY A 467 5.29 -16.58 -27.76
CA GLY A 467 5.03 -15.93 -29.05
C GLY A 467 3.56 -15.98 -29.47
N HIS A 468 2.80 -16.97 -28.99
CA HIS A 468 1.37 -17.17 -29.26
C HIS A 468 0.49 -16.99 -28.02
N PHE A 469 1.03 -16.48 -26.92
CA PHE A 469 0.25 -16.23 -25.71
C PHE A 469 -0.66 -15.01 -25.92
N GLU A 470 -1.93 -15.25 -26.24
CA GLU A 470 -2.94 -14.25 -26.60
C GLU A 470 -3.01 -13.05 -25.62
N PRO A 471 -3.01 -13.24 -24.29
CA PRO A 471 -3.09 -12.10 -23.35
C PRO A 471 -1.93 -11.09 -23.45
N TRP A 472 -0.78 -11.51 -24.02
CA TRP A 472 0.39 -10.64 -24.22
C TRP A 472 0.53 -10.14 -25.66
N GLN A 473 -0.39 -10.53 -26.55
CA GLN A 473 -0.43 -9.98 -27.91
C GLN A 473 -0.96 -8.56 -27.90
N CYS A 474 -0.51 -7.78 -28.88
CA CYS A 474 -0.83 -6.35 -29.03
C CYS A 474 -1.69 -6.11 -30.25
N ALA A 475 -2.62 -7.02 -30.54
CA ALA A 475 -3.64 -6.80 -31.55
C ALA A 475 -4.35 -5.46 -31.26
N PRO A 476 -4.67 -4.66 -32.28
CA PRO A 476 -5.36 -3.39 -32.09
C PRO A 476 -6.66 -3.61 -31.30
N LYS A 477 -6.83 -2.83 -30.24
CA LYS A 477 -8.07 -2.85 -29.47
C LYS A 477 -9.24 -2.45 -30.37
N GLN A 478 -10.33 -3.23 -30.30
CA GLN A 478 -11.57 -2.85 -30.96
C GLN A 478 -12.23 -1.75 -30.16
N LEU A 479 -12.05 -0.50 -30.61
CA LEU A 479 -12.57 0.70 -29.96
C LEU A 479 -13.79 1.22 -30.73
N ASP A 480 -14.85 1.54 -30.00
CA ASP A 480 -15.98 2.29 -30.54
C ASP A 480 -15.56 3.73 -30.85
N PRO A 481 -16.25 4.44 -31.76
CA PRO A 481 -15.87 5.79 -32.16
C PRO A 481 -15.75 6.81 -31.00
N ASN A 482 -16.53 6.64 -29.94
CA ASN A 482 -16.47 7.44 -28.71
C ASN A 482 -15.33 7.03 -27.76
N GLU A 483 -14.83 5.79 -27.87
CA GLU A 483 -13.72 5.27 -27.07
C GLU A 483 -12.35 5.70 -27.61
N VAL A 484 -12.29 6.19 -28.84
CA VAL A 484 -11.07 6.77 -29.43
C VAL A 484 -10.75 8.10 -28.78
N ALA A 485 -9.52 8.22 -28.26
CA ALA A 485 -9.03 9.46 -27.66
C ALA A 485 -9.06 10.61 -28.67
N CYS A 486 -9.62 11.74 -28.25
CA CYS A 486 -9.70 12.95 -29.05
C CYS A 486 -8.34 13.67 -29.14
N ASN A 487 -8.12 14.39 -30.24
CA ASN A 487 -6.90 15.21 -30.42
C ASN A 487 -6.95 16.53 -29.64
N LEU A 488 -8.15 17.09 -29.43
CA LEU A 488 -8.35 18.35 -28.73
C LEU A 488 -9.36 18.13 -27.59
N PRO A 489 -8.89 17.98 -26.34
CA PRO A 489 -9.78 17.77 -25.21
C PRO A 489 -10.56 19.04 -24.87
N ARG A 490 -11.75 18.87 -24.32
CA ARG A 490 -12.50 19.97 -23.70
C ARG A 490 -11.86 20.31 -22.37
N THR A 491 -11.78 21.61 -22.08
CA THR A 491 -11.35 22.14 -20.78
C THR A 491 -12.57 22.59 -20.01
N CYS A 492 -12.92 21.84 -18.97
CA CYS A 492 -14.08 22.10 -18.13
C CYS A 492 -13.63 22.86 -16.88
N LYS A 493 -14.02 24.13 -16.76
CA LYS A 493 -13.86 24.90 -15.52
C LYS A 493 -15.07 24.62 -14.62
N LEU A 494 -14.85 23.91 -13.53
CA LEU A 494 -15.91 23.33 -12.70
C LEU A 494 -15.78 23.81 -11.26
N HIS A 495 -16.87 24.27 -10.66
CA HIS A 495 -16.88 24.61 -9.24
C HIS A 495 -17.01 23.35 -8.39
N SER A 496 -16.17 23.20 -7.37
CA SER A 496 -16.31 22.15 -6.36
C SER A 496 -16.92 22.73 -5.09
N ARG A 497 -18.14 22.30 -4.74
CA ARG A 497 -18.79 22.68 -3.47
C ARG A 497 -17.97 22.22 -2.26
N VAL A 498 -17.35 21.03 -2.34
CA VAL A 498 -16.58 20.42 -1.26
C VAL A 498 -15.23 21.12 -1.07
N LEU A 499 -14.49 21.36 -2.15
CA LEU A 499 -13.19 22.01 -2.08
C LEU A 499 -13.27 23.54 -2.03
N GLN A 500 -14.49 24.11 -2.14
CA GLN A 500 -14.78 25.56 -2.15
C GLN A 500 -13.95 26.35 -3.15
N GLN A 501 -13.58 25.73 -4.27
CA GLN A 501 -12.74 26.33 -5.31
C GLN A 501 -13.04 25.76 -6.69
N ASP A 502 -12.63 26.50 -7.71
CA ASP A 502 -12.71 26.04 -9.10
C ASP A 502 -11.61 25.03 -9.40
N ARG A 503 -11.98 23.96 -10.09
CA ARG A 503 -11.10 22.91 -10.60
C ARG A 503 -11.23 22.81 -12.11
N TYR A 504 -10.18 22.34 -12.75
CA TYR A 504 -10.18 22.08 -14.19
C TYR A 504 -10.20 20.56 -14.42
N LEU A 505 -11.10 20.12 -15.30
CA LEU A 505 -11.18 18.74 -15.76
C LEU A 505 -11.03 18.74 -17.29
N PHE A 506 -10.16 17.85 -17.78
CA PHE A 506 -9.89 17.71 -19.21
C PHE A 506 -10.43 16.36 -19.68
N THR A 507 -11.32 16.36 -20.67
CA THR A 507 -11.97 15.14 -21.18
C THR A 507 -12.36 15.29 -22.65
N CYS A 508 -12.49 14.17 -23.36
CA CYS A 508 -13.08 14.13 -24.70
C CYS A 508 -14.62 14.17 -24.67
N ASN A 509 -15.20 13.92 -23.50
CA ASN A 509 -16.65 13.89 -23.29
C ASN A 509 -17.20 15.28 -22.96
N GLU A 510 -18.50 15.36 -22.74
CA GLU A 510 -19.14 16.61 -22.32
C GLU A 510 -18.72 17.00 -20.91
N CYS A 511 -18.61 18.32 -20.68
CA CYS A 511 -18.30 18.84 -19.36
C CYS A 511 -19.46 18.55 -18.40
N PRO A 512 -19.18 18.05 -17.19
CA PRO A 512 -20.20 17.90 -16.16
C PRO A 512 -20.65 19.28 -15.64
N ALA A 513 -21.74 19.32 -14.87
CA ALA A 513 -22.24 20.55 -14.27
C ALA A 513 -21.36 21.02 -13.12
N GLN A 514 -20.82 20.07 -12.34
CA GLN A 514 -19.93 20.31 -11.21
C GLN A 514 -18.68 19.46 -11.28
N TYR A 515 -17.69 19.80 -10.45
CA TYR A 515 -16.48 19.00 -10.34
C TYR A 515 -16.85 17.65 -9.69
N PRO A 516 -16.59 16.51 -10.37
CA PRO A 516 -16.82 15.19 -9.81
C PRO A 516 -16.11 15.02 -8.46
N TRP A 517 -16.74 14.33 -7.52
CA TRP A 517 -16.16 14.05 -6.22
C TRP A 517 -16.82 12.84 -5.56
N ILE A 518 -16.39 12.52 -4.33
CA ILE A 518 -17.05 11.54 -3.45
C ILE A 518 -18.56 11.80 -3.43
N ARG A 519 -19.36 10.75 -3.70
CA ARG A 519 -20.84 10.76 -3.77
C ARG A 519 -21.45 11.70 -4.82
N ASN A 520 -20.64 12.21 -5.75
CA ASN A 520 -21.07 12.95 -6.93
C ASN A 520 -20.07 12.69 -8.08
N GLU A 521 -19.77 11.42 -8.33
CA GLU A 521 -18.77 10.95 -9.28
C GLU A 521 -19.07 11.33 -10.73
N PHE A 522 -20.32 11.67 -11.04
CA PHE A 522 -20.72 12.11 -12.38
C PHE A 522 -20.80 13.65 -12.52
N GLY A 523 -20.68 14.39 -11.41
CA GLY A 523 -20.73 15.85 -11.40
C GLY A 523 -22.07 16.42 -11.87
N LEU A 524 -23.19 15.82 -11.43
CA LEU A 524 -24.55 16.15 -11.89
C LEU A 524 -25.28 17.20 -11.03
N ASP A 525 -24.91 17.31 -9.75
CA ASP A 525 -25.61 18.15 -8.76
C ASP A 525 -25.45 19.67 -8.91
#